data_AF-A0AAN8S453-F1
#
_entry.id   AF-A0AAN8S453-F1
#
_cell.length_a   1.000
_cell.length_b   1.000
_cell.length_c   1.000
_cell.angle_alpha   90.00
_cell.angle_beta   90.00
_cell.angle_gamma   90.00
#
_symmetry.space_group_name_H-M   'P 1'
#
loop_
_entity.id
_entity.type
_entity.pdbx_description
1 polymer ?
#
loop_
_entity_poly.entity_id
_entity_poly.type
_entity_poly.pdbx_seq_one_letter_code
_entity_poly.pdbx_strand_id
1 'polypeptide(L)'
;MSEIKTVELDDQLQAELNTAGERLVVIYYSAEWCIPCKRMKPVVEALSKKHPSVVFLKLDVDACQETALAQGVTAMPTFAFHKNTQKIDVLQGADPVALEQKINQHLAGKEDVVNGHSDLVCHILKTQCECMNESDGHPFLTVFDNDDSYLESDCDAQLIMAVTFQQPVKIHSIKIRAPQTNGPKDIKIFINQPQTLGFEAGEFNIPVQELSLTPQQLNGSPIALSYVKFQNVSNIQLYVKNNQNATENTIVTQLGFIGTPLATTNMGDFKRVSGKKGEIC
;
A
#
# COMPACT_ATOMS: atom_id res chain seq x y z
N MET A 1 -18.58 -0.50 -21.00
CA MET A 1 -17.54 -0.19 -22.01
C MET A 1 -16.52 0.67 -21.31
N SER A 2 -15.31 0.17 -21.08
CA SER A 2 -14.23 1.03 -20.57
C SER A 2 -13.64 1.77 -21.75
N GLU A 3 -13.82 3.08 -21.76
CA GLU A 3 -13.38 3.98 -22.82
C GLU A 3 -12.12 4.70 -22.32
N ILE A 4 -11.02 4.62 -23.07
CA ILE A 4 -9.83 5.41 -22.77
C ILE A 4 -10.17 6.85 -23.14
N LYS A 5 -10.17 7.75 -22.16
CA LYS A 5 -10.48 9.15 -22.40
C LYS A 5 -9.22 9.88 -22.83
N THR A 6 -9.29 10.64 -23.92
CA THR A 6 -8.14 11.43 -24.40
C THR A 6 -8.23 12.83 -23.82
N VAL A 7 -7.13 13.29 -23.22
CA VAL A 7 -6.94 14.65 -22.72
C VAL A 7 -6.18 15.41 -23.81
N GLU A 8 -6.82 16.42 -24.38
CA GLU A 8 -6.28 17.19 -25.53
C GLU A 8 -5.79 18.59 -25.14
N LEU A 9 -6.15 19.07 -23.95
CA LEU A 9 -5.75 20.38 -23.41
C LEU A 9 -5.19 20.24 -21.99
N ASP A 10 -4.19 21.06 -21.66
CA ASP A 10 -3.53 21.06 -20.36
C ASP A 10 -4.51 21.24 -19.17
N ASP A 11 -5.51 22.12 -19.32
CA ASP A 11 -6.49 22.42 -18.27
C ASP A 11 -7.46 21.26 -17.97
N GLN A 12 -7.58 20.29 -18.88
CA GLN A 12 -8.53 19.19 -18.73
C GLN A 12 -8.03 18.13 -17.75
N LEU A 13 -6.71 17.99 -17.56
CA LEU A 13 -6.18 16.91 -16.74
C LEU A 13 -6.67 16.99 -15.28
N GLN A 14 -6.63 18.18 -14.68
CA GLN A 14 -7.11 18.34 -13.30
C GLN A 14 -8.61 18.05 -13.16
N ALA A 15 -9.42 18.49 -14.12
CA ALA A 15 -10.86 18.24 -14.10
C ALA A 15 -11.17 16.74 -14.17
N GLU A 16 -10.44 15.99 -15.00
CA GLU A 16 -10.58 14.54 -15.10
C GLU A 16 -10.14 13.82 -13.82
N LEU A 17 -9.03 14.26 -13.21
CA LEU A 17 -8.57 13.72 -11.92
C LEU A 17 -9.60 13.96 -10.81
N ASN A 18 -10.21 15.15 -10.76
CA ASN A 18 -11.27 15.45 -9.79
C ASN A 18 -12.53 14.61 -10.02
N THR A 19 -12.90 14.40 -11.29
CA THR A 19 -14.07 13.58 -11.68
C THR A 19 -13.86 12.09 -11.38
N ALA A 20 -12.61 11.62 -11.38
CA ALA A 20 -12.29 10.24 -11.03
C ALA A 20 -12.56 9.91 -9.55
N GLY A 21 -12.45 10.89 -8.65
CA GLY A 21 -12.65 10.74 -7.21
C GLY A 21 -11.61 9.79 -6.60
N GLU A 22 -12.09 8.77 -5.88
CA GLU A 22 -11.24 7.77 -5.20
C GLU A 22 -10.73 6.64 -6.11
N ARG A 23 -11.18 6.61 -7.37
CA ARG A 23 -10.77 5.58 -8.34
C ARG A 23 -9.31 5.75 -8.74
N LEU A 24 -8.65 4.64 -9.01
CA LEU A 24 -7.32 4.65 -9.62
C LEU A 24 -7.42 5.27 -11.03
N VAL A 25 -6.55 6.21 -11.31
CA VAL A 25 -6.40 6.84 -12.63
C VAL A 25 -5.03 6.47 -13.18
N VAL A 26 -4.99 5.94 -14.40
CA VAL A 26 -3.75 5.66 -15.13
C VAL A 26 -3.66 6.62 -16.29
N ILE A 27 -2.68 7.52 -16.26
CA ILE A 27 -2.40 8.47 -17.33
C ILE A 27 -1.29 7.90 -18.21
N TYR A 28 -1.63 7.64 -19.47
CA TYR A 28 -0.74 7.18 -20.50
C TYR A 28 -0.20 8.37 -21.31
N TYR A 29 1.03 8.75 -21.05
CA TYR A 29 1.77 9.76 -21.80
C TYR A 29 2.37 9.12 -23.06
N SER A 30 1.91 9.58 -24.22
CA SER A 30 2.25 9.05 -25.55
C SER A 30 2.67 10.17 -26.49
N ALA A 31 3.26 9.80 -27.62
CA ALA A 31 3.47 10.68 -28.77
C ALA A 31 3.23 9.91 -30.07
N GLU A 32 2.81 10.57 -31.15
CA GLU A 32 2.53 9.90 -32.42
C GLU A 32 3.77 9.27 -33.08
N TRP A 33 4.93 9.92 -32.90
CA TRP A 33 6.23 9.49 -33.42
C TRP A 33 6.87 8.37 -32.58
N CYS A 34 6.32 8.06 -31.41
CA CYS A 34 6.85 7.05 -30.50
C CYS A 34 6.45 5.63 -30.93
N ILE A 35 7.37 4.88 -31.53
CA ILE A 35 7.15 3.48 -31.95
C ILE A 35 6.79 2.56 -30.76
N PRO A 36 7.48 2.63 -29.60
CA PRO A 36 7.09 1.82 -28.43
C PRO A 36 5.67 2.12 -27.93
N CYS A 37 5.21 3.37 -28.07
CA CYS A 37 3.86 3.79 -27.72
C CYS A 37 2.80 3.11 -28.61
N LYS A 38 3.10 2.94 -29.92
CA LYS A 38 2.22 2.20 -30.83
C LYS A 38 2.03 0.74 -30.42
N ARG A 39 3.08 0.12 -29.84
CA ARG A 39 3.02 -1.26 -29.30
C ARG A 39 2.22 -1.34 -28.00
N MET A 40 2.33 -0.32 -27.14
CA MET A 40 1.59 -0.26 -25.88
C MET A 40 0.11 0.08 -26.04
N LYS A 41 -0.28 0.78 -27.10
CA LYS A 41 -1.70 1.14 -27.36
C LYS A 41 -2.68 -0.05 -27.21
N PRO A 42 -2.52 -1.18 -27.92
CA PRO A 42 -3.45 -2.32 -27.76
C PRO A 42 -3.40 -2.95 -26.35
N VAL A 43 -2.27 -2.86 -25.66
CA VAL A 43 -2.13 -3.34 -24.27
C VAL A 43 -2.97 -2.49 -23.33
N VAL A 44 -2.86 -1.16 -23.43
CA VAL A 44 -3.65 -0.23 -22.59
C VAL A 44 -5.15 -0.38 -22.87
N GLU A 45 -5.54 -0.59 -24.13
CA GLU A 45 -6.93 -0.87 -24.51
C GLU A 45 -7.46 -2.20 -23.96
N ALA A 46 -6.62 -3.24 -23.89
CA ALA A 46 -6.98 -4.49 -23.27
C ALA A 46 -7.13 -4.34 -21.74
N LEU A 47 -6.19 -3.63 -21.11
CA LEU A 47 -6.19 -3.39 -19.66
C LEU A 47 -7.37 -2.52 -19.22
N SER A 48 -7.76 -1.52 -20.01
CA SER A 48 -8.94 -0.70 -19.69
C SER A 48 -10.22 -1.53 -19.68
N LYS A 49 -10.38 -2.45 -20.63
CA LYS A 49 -11.51 -3.39 -20.67
C LYS A 49 -11.46 -4.40 -19.51
N LYS A 50 -10.26 -4.86 -19.15
CA LYS A 50 -10.06 -5.80 -18.04
C LYS A 50 -10.36 -5.17 -16.67
N HIS A 51 -10.10 -3.87 -16.51
CA HIS A 51 -10.24 -3.15 -15.23
C HIS A 51 -11.23 -1.97 -15.35
N PRO A 52 -12.55 -2.22 -15.37
CA PRO A 52 -13.56 -1.17 -15.54
C PRO A 52 -13.66 -0.19 -14.35
N SER A 53 -13.10 -0.55 -13.20
CA SER A 53 -12.99 0.31 -12.01
C SER A 53 -11.86 1.35 -12.12
N VAL A 54 -10.94 1.20 -13.07
CA VAL A 54 -9.80 2.10 -13.30
C VAL A 54 -10.15 3.09 -14.42
N VAL A 55 -9.81 4.35 -14.20
CA VAL A 55 -9.94 5.40 -15.23
C VAL A 55 -8.64 5.44 -16.03
N PHE A 56 -8.73 5.18 -17.33
CA PHE A 56 -7.59 5.32 -18.23
C PHE A 56 -7.68 6.63 -19.00
N LEU A 57 -6.66 7.47 -18.83
CA LEU A 57 -6.49 8.71 -19.58
C LEU A 57 -5.32 8.55 -20.55
N LYS A 58 -5.48 9.02 -21.77
CA LYS A 58 -4.40 9.17 -22.75
C LYS A 58 -4.08 10.65 -22.88
N LEU A 59 -2.81 10.99 -22.81
CA LEU A 59 -2.32 12.36 -22.99
C LEU A 59 -1.19 12.34 -24.04
N ASP A 60 -1.34 13.17 -25.07
CA ASP A 60 -0.30 13.37 -26.07
C ASP A 60 0.66 14.46 -25.60
N VAL A 61 1.94 14.12 -25.43
CA VAL A 61 2.93 15.07 -24.92
C VAL A 61 3.20 16.23 -25.87
N ASP A 62 2.91 16.06 -27.18
CA ASP A 62 3.06 17.14 -28.15
C ASP A 62 1.90 18.15 -28.05
N ALA A 63 0.71 17.69 -27.66
CA ALA A 63 -0.48 18.53 -27.48
C ALA A 63 -0.53 19.20 -26.09
N CYS A 64 -0.05 18.51 -25.05
CA CYS A 64 -0.11 18.96 -23.65
C CYS A 64 1.30 19.05 -23.04
N GLN A 65 2.15 19.88 -23.65
CA GLN A 65 3.58 19.98 -23.28
C GLN A 65 3.79 20.49 -21.86
N GLU A 66 3.03 21.51 -21.44
CA GLU A 66 3.19 22.12 -20.11
C GLU A 66 2.84 21.12 -19.01
N THR A 67 1.74 20.38 -19.18
CA THR A 67 1.31 19.32 -18.26
C THR A 67 2.33 18.18 -18.21
N ALA A 68 2.82 17.72 -19.36
CA ALA A 68 3.82 16.65 -19.41
C ALA A 68 5.11 17.06 -18.66
N LEU A 69 5.57 18.29 -18.85
CA LEU A 69 6.73 18.85 -18.15
C LEU A 69 6.47 19.00 -16.64
N ALA A 70 5.33 19.56 -16.25
CA ALA A 70 4.94 19.72 -14.85
C ALA A 70 4.83 18.38 -14.12
N GLN A 71 4.43 17.32 -14.83
CA GLN A 71 4.33 15.97 -14.29
C GLN A 71 5.67 15.20 -14.31
N GLY A 72 6.73 15.81 -14.84
CA GLY A 72 8.09 15.25 -14.87
C GLY A 72 8.29 14.18 -15.93
N VAL A 73 7.51 14.20 -17.02
CA VAL A 73 7.61 13.22 -18.10
C VAL A 73 8.81 13.54 -18.98
N THR A 74 9.81 12.65 -19.00
CA THR A 74 11.04 12.83 -19.79
C THR A 74 11.21 11.82 -20.92
N ALA A 75 10.37 10.79 -20.97
CA ALA A 75 10.39 9.78 -22.01
C ALA A 75 9.00 9.19 -22.24
N MET A 76 8.79 8.64 -23.44
CA MET A 76 7.53 8.01 -23.83
C MET A 76 7.80 6.56 -24.27
N PRO A 77 6.90 5.61 -23.92
CA PRO A 77 5.71 5.81 -23.12
C PRO A 77 6.03 5.98 -21.63
N THR A 78 5.23 6.78 -20.93
CA THR A 78 5.24 6.86 -19.46
C THR A 78 3.82 6.69 -18.95
N PHE A 79 3.66 5.97 -17.85
CA PHE A 79 2.40 5.74 -17.18
C PHE A 79 2.48 6.33 -15.78
N ALA A 80 1.63 7.32 -15.49
CA ALA A 80 1.49 7.84 -14.13
C ALA A 80 0.22 7.26 -13.49
N PHE A 81 0.34 6.84 -12.23
CA PHE A 81 -0.76 6.28 -11.46
C PHE A 81 -1.18 7.32 -10.44
N HIS A 82 -2.44 7.76 -10.49
CA HIS A 82 -3.00 8.75 -9.60
C HIS A 82 -4.16 8.18 -8.80
N LYS A 83 -4.28 8.59 -7.53
CA LYS A 83 -5.40 8.28 -6.65
C LYS A 83 -5.68 9.48 -5.76
N ASN A 84 -6.95 9.84 -5.56
CA ASN A 84 -7.33 11.07 -4.85
C ASN A 84 -6.59 12.31 -5.38
N THR A 85 -6.48 12.43 -6.71
CA THR A 85 -5.77 13.52 -7.44
C THR A 85 -4.25 13.58 -7.22
N GLN A 86 -3.66 12.70 -6.41
CA GLN A 86 -2.23 12.66 -6.16
C GLN A 86 -1.56 11.57 -6.99
N LYS A 87 -0.35 11.86 -7.47
CA LYS A 87 0.51 10.87 -8.14
C LYS A 87 1.13 9.93 -7.12
N ILE A 88 0.78 8.64 -7.20
CA ILE A 88 1.22 7.60 -6.28
C ILE A 88 2.34 6.73 -6.87
N ASP A 89 2.42 6.60 -8.19
CA ASP A 89 3.45 5.78 -8.84
C ASP A 89 3.70 6.24 -10.28
N VAL A 90 4.83 5.81 -10.84
CA VAL A 90 5.21 6.06 -12.23
C VAL A 90 5.91 4.83 -12.81
N LEU A 91 5.58 4.50 -14.06
CA LEU A 91 6.27 3.52 -14.88
C LEU A 91 6.73 4.18 -16.16
N GLN A 92 8.04 4.24 -16.36
CA GLN A 92 8.63 4.75 -17.58
C GLN A 92 9.08 3.59 -18.48
N GLY A 93 8.73 3.64 -19.76
CA GLY A 93 9.08 2.64 -20.76
C GLY A 93 7.92 1.72 -21.14
N ALA A 94 8.13 1.01 -22.25
CA ALA A 94 7.14 0.09 -22.82
C ALA A 94 7.27 -1.30 -22.19
N ASP A 95 6.70 -1.47 -20.99
CA ASP A 95 6.65 -2.75 -20.29
C ASP A 95 5.19 -3.15 -19.99
N PRO A 96 4.59 -4.07 -20.76
CA PRO A 96 3.21 -4.48 -20.58
C PRO A 96 2.99 -5.28 -19.28
N VAL A 97 3.98 -6.07 -18.86
CA VAL A 97 3.87 -6.91 -17.67
C VAL A 97 3.95 -6.05 -16.42
N ALA A 98 4.94 -5.16 -16.36
CA ALA A 98 5.08 -4.24 -15.22
C ALA A 98 3.88 -3.29 -15.11
N LEU A 99 3.31 -2.84 -16.22
CA LEU A 99 2.11 -2.01 -16.23
C LEU A 99 0.92 -2.73 -15.58
N GLU A 100 0.64 -3.96 -16.01
CA GLU A 100 -0.45 -4.76 -15.45
C GLU A 100 -0.23 -5.08 -13.96
N GLN A 101 1.00 -5.42 -13.57
CA GLN A 101 1.35 -5.67 -12.17
C GLN A 101 1.10 -4.44 -11.28
N LYS A 102 1.54 -3.25 -11.71
CA LYS A 102 1.29 -2.00 -10.96
C LYS A 102 -0.19 -1.66 -10.88
N ILE A 103 -0.97 -1.88 -11.94
CA ILE A 103 -2.43 -1.66 -11.90
C ILE A 103 -3.06 -2.57 -10.83
N ASN A 104 -2.71 -3.86 -10.84
CA ASN A 104 -3.24 -4.81 -9.85
C ASN A 104 -2.80 -4.45 -8.43
N GLN A 105 -1.54 -4.03 -8.25
CA GLN A 105 -1.01 -3.58 -6.97
C GLN A 105 -1.81 -2.39 -6.42
N HIS A 106 -2.09 -1.37 -7.25
CA HIS A 106 -2.79 -0.15 -6.83
C HIS A 106 -4.32 -0.28 -6.76
N LEU A 107 -4.87 -1.32 -7.41
CA LEU A 107 -6.25 -1.75 -7.24
C LEU A 107 -6.45 -2.53 -5.94
N ALA A 108 -5.51 -3.40 -5.61
CA ALA A 108 -5.49 -4.14 -4.35
C ALA A 108 -5.23 -3.18 -3.17
N GLY A 109 -4.32 -2.22 -3.31
CA GLY A 109 -3.98 -1.27 -2.25
C GLY A 109 -4.94 -0.09 -2.13
N LYS A 110 -5.78 -0.05 -1.08
CA LYS A 110 -6.18 1.21 -0.46
C LYS A 110 -4.95 1.85 0.21
N GLU A 111 -4.11 2.51 -0.58
CA GLU A 111 -3.14 3.46 -0.05
C GLU A 111 -3.89 4.67 0.53
N ASP A 112 -4.30 4.56 1.80
CA ASP A 112 -4.65 5.72 2.60
C ASP A 112 -3.35 6.45 2.93
N VAL A 113 -2.90 7.30 1.99
CA VAL A 113 -1.78 8.21 2.22
C VAL A 113 -2.23 9.27 3.20
N VAL A 114 -1.98 9.02 4.49
CA VAL A 114 -2.19 10.01 5.56
C VAL A 114 -0.85 10.69 5.82
N ASN A 115 -0.72 11.93 5.37
CA ASN A 115 0.33 12.86 5.82
C ASN A 115 1.78 12.33 5.67
N GLY A 116 2.14 11.84 4.48
CA GLY A 116 3.49 11.33 4.17
C GLY A 116 3.79 9.91 4.68
N HIS A 117 2.80 9.21 5.23
CA HIS A 117 2.90 7.79 5.57
C HIS A 117 2.18 6.95 4.50
N SER A 118 2.81 5.85 4.08
CA SER A 118 2.30 4.89 3.09
C SER A 118 1.95 3.56 3.76
N ASP A 119 1.27 2.69 3.01
CA ASP A 119 1.08 1.31 3.45
C ASP A 119 2.42 0.56 3.46
N LEU A 120 2.71 -0.15 4.54
CA LEU A 120 3.95 -0.89 4.75
C LEU A 120 3.84 -2.36 4.32
N VAL A 121 2.71 -2.81 3.77
CA VAL A 121 2.54 -4.20 3.31
C VAL A 121 3.68 -4.66 2.38
N CYS A 122 4.18 -3.78 1.49
CA CYS A 122 5.30 -4.11 0.59
C CYS A 122 6.65 -4.30 1.32
N HIS A 123 6.78 -3.77 2.54
CA HIS A 123 7.98 -3.91 3.37
C HIS A 123 7.90 -5.10 4.33
N ILE A 124 6.77 -5.82 4.37
CA ILE A 124 6.62 -7.01 5.21
C ILE A 124 7.37 -8.18 4.56
N LEU A 125 8.13 -8.90 5.37
CA LEU A 125 8.82 -10.12 4.97
C LEU A 125 7.93 -11.32 5.28
N LYS A 126 6.99 -11.65 4.37
CA LYS A 126 5.98 -12.70 4.55
C LYS A 126 6.58 -14.07 4.97
N THR A 127 7.81 -14.37 4.56
CA THR A 127 8.50 -15.64 4.91
C THR A 127 8.95 -15.73 6.37
N GLN A 128 9.00 -14.62 7.10
CA GLN A 128 9.35 -14.53 8.51
C GLN A 128 8.17 -14.04 9.37
N CYS A 129 6.96 -14.07 8.79
CA CYS A 129 5.74 -13.83 9.51
C CYS A 129 5.24 -15.16 10.08
N GLU A 130 4.82 -15.14 11.33
CA GLU A 130 4.34 -16.33 12.05
C GLU A 130 3.01 -15.99 12.74
N CYS A 131 2.12 -16.97 12.84
CA CYS A 131 0.90 -16.83 13.60
C CYS A 131 0.73 -18.01 14.54
N MET A 132 0.36 -17.74 15.79
CA MET A 132 -0.01 -18.79 16.74
C MET A 132 -1.53 -18.91 16.83
N ASN A 133 -2.01 -20.16 16.90
CA ASN A 133 -3.42 -20.54 16.93
C ASN A 133 -4.18 -20.17 15.64
N GLU A 134 -3.51 -20.17 14.49
CA GLU A 134 -4.19 -20.09 13.18
C GLU A 134 -4.82 -21.43 12.80
N SER A 135 -5.97 -21.36 12.12
CA SER A 135 -6.61 -22.55 11.54
C SER A 135 -5.94 -22.97 10.22
N ASP A 136 -5.78 -24.27 10.00
CA ASP A 136 -5.19 -24.84 8.78
C ASP A 136 -5.92 -24.42 7.49
N GLY A 137 -7.23 -24.14 7.57
CA GLY A 137 -8.03 -23.68 6.43
C GLY A 137 -7.88 -22.19 6.10
N HIS A 138 -7.38 -21.41 7.05
CA HIS A 138 -7.43 -19.95 7.05
C HIS A 138 -6.10 -19.36 7.55
N PRO A 139 -5.00 -19.51 6.76
CA PRO A 139 -3.66 -19.16 7.22
C PRO A 139 -3.45 -17.64 7.27
N PHE A 140 -2.58 -17.22 8.18
CA PHE A 140 -2.28 -15.82 8.48
C PHE A 140 -1.84 -14.99 7.29
N LEU A 141 -1.05 -15.54 6.36
CA LEU A 141 -0.51 -14.76 5.25
C LEU A 141 -1.58 -14.13 4.36
N THR A 142 -2.80 -14.68 4.38
CA THR A 142 -3.96 -14.16 3.64
C THR A 142 -4.39 -12.77 4.09
N VAL A 143 -4.13 -12.37 5.33
CA VAL A 143 -4.57 -11.06 5.87
C VAL A 143 -3.86 -9.87 5.21
N PHE A 144 -2.77 -10.12 4.49
CA PHE A 144 -2.05 -9.09 3.74
C PHE A 144 -2.52 -8.97 2.30
N ASP A 145 -3.29 -9.95 1.84
CA ASP A 145 -3.86 -9.97 0.50
C ASP A 145 -5.24 -9.27 0.52
N ASN A 146 -5.73 -8.80 -0.62
CA ASN A 146 -7.00 -8.08 -0.72
C ASN A 146 -8.14 -8.96 -1.24
N ASP A 147 -7.97 -10.28 -1.11
CA ASP A 147 -8.96 -11.27 -1.52
C ASP A 147 -10.01 -11.47 -0.41
N ASP A 148 -11.06 -12.24 -0.69
CA ASP A 148 -12.10 -12.59 0.31
C ASP A 148 -11.62 -13.64 1.33
N SER A 149 -10.31 -13.92 1.38
CA SER A 149 -9.68 -14.79 2.36
C SER A 149 -9.59 -14.11 3.73
N TYR A 150 -9.53 -14.93 4.78
CA TYR A 150 -9.45 -14.46 6.15
C TYR A 150 -8.60 -15.40 6.98
N LEU A 151 -8.05 -14.86 8.08
CA LEU A 151 -7.47 -15.59 9.19
C LEU A 151 -8.59 -15.91 10.18
N GLU A 152 -8.59 -17.15 10.68
CA GLU A 152 -9.45 -17.61 11.77
C GLU A 152 -8.62 -18.33 12.82
N SER A 153 -9.00 -18.17 14.09
CA SER A 153 -8.41 -18.90 15.19
C SER A 153 -8.94 -20.32 15.31
N ASP A 154 -8.09 -21.28 15.68
CA ASP A 154 -8.45 -22.71 15.67
C ASP A 154 -9.15 -23.18 16.96
N CYS A 155 -8.52 -22.96 18.12
CA CYS A 155 -8.97 -23.58 19.36
C CYS A 155 -9.71 -22.62 20.31
N ASP A 156 -9.39 -21.33 20.27
CA ASP A 156 -9.97 -20.30 21.12
C ASP A 156 -9.81 -18.91 20.47
N ALA A 157 -10.29 -17.87 21.13
CA ALA A 157 -10.34 -16.51 20.58
C ALA A 157 -8.96 -15.82 20.56
N GLN A 158 -7.94 -16.39 21.19
CA GLN A 158 -6.63 -15.78 21.31
C GLN A 158 -5.80 -16.03 20.05
N LEU A 159 -5.15 -14.98 19.55
CA LEU A 159 -4.28 -15.07 18.38
C LEU A 159 -3.02 -14.29 18.65
N ILE A 160 -1.89 -14.78 18.15
CA ILE A 160 -0.64 -14.00 18.12
C ILE A 160 -0.22 -13.89 16.67
N MET A 161 -0.24 -12.67 16.14
CA MET A 161 0.22 -12.36 14.78
C MET A 161 1.59 -11.68 14.88
N ALA A 162 2.65 -12.36 14.45
CA ALA A 162 4.00 -11.83 14.40
C ALA A 162 4.36 -11.39 12.97
N VAL A 163 4.62 -10.09 12.81
CA VAL A 163 4.95 -9.48 11.52
C VAL A 163 6.37 -8.94 11.56
N THR A 164 7.17 -9.38 10.59
CA THR A 164 8.56 -8.95 10.44
C THR A 164 8.70 -8.06 9.21
N PHE A 165 9.42 -6.95 9.33
CA PHE A 165 9.69 -6.03 8.24
C PHE A 165 11.08 -6.27 7.65
N GLN A 166 11.23 -6.11 6.34
CA GLN A 166 12.50 -6.26 5.62
C GLN A 166 13.56 -5.24 6.06
N GLN A 167 13.10 -4.05 6.44
CA GLN A 167 13.91 -2.98 7.01
C GLN A 167 13.14 -2.34 8.16
N PRO A 168 13.82 -1.73 9.14
CA PRO A 168 13.13 -1.05 10.23
C PRO A 168 12.20 0.05 9.70
N VAL A 169 11.01 0.16 10.28
CA VAL A 169 9.97 1.11 9.88
C VAL A 169 9.53 1.98 11.05
N LYS A 170 8.95 3.13 10.71
CA LYS A 170 8.15 3.96 11.62
C LYS A 170 6.69 3.66 11.39
N ILE A 171 5.95 3.28 12.44
CA ILE A 171 4.52 2.98 12.30
C ILE A 171 3.71 4.12 12.93
N HIS A 172 2.83 4.72 12.13
CA HIS A 172 1.94 5.78 12.57
C HIS A 172 0.58 5.23 12.99
N SER A 173 0.03 4.32 12.20
CA SER A 173 -1.29 3.75 12.44
C SER A 173 -1.38 2.32 11.94
N ILE A 174 -2.30 1.56 12.50
CA ILE A 174 -2.61 0.19 12.09
C ILE A 174 -4.00 0.16 11.47
N LYS A 175 -4.20 -0.69 10.46
CA LYS A 175 -5.49 -0.96 9.84
C LYS A 175 -5.86 -2.39 10.12
N ILE A 176 -7.05 -2.59 10.67
CA ILE A 176 -7.60 -3.92 10.90
C ILE A 176 -8.99 -3.95 10.29
N ARG A 177 -9.22 -4.92 9.41
CA ARG A 177 -10.54 -5.25 8.90
C ARG A 177 -10.95 -6.60 9.47
N ALA A 178 -12.14 -6.66 10.05
CA ALA A 178 -12.67 -7.87 10.63
C ALA A 178 -14.21 -7.80 10.70
N PRO A 179 -14.91 -8.93 10.80
CA PRO A 179 -16.34 -8.94 11.09
C PRO A 179 -16.63 -8.23 12.42
N GLN A 180 -17.70 -7.45 12.47
CA GLN A 180 -18.08 -6.73 13.69
C GLN A 180 -18.46 -7.65 14.86
N THR A 181 -18.79 -8.91 14.56
CA THR A 181 -19.22 -9.90 15.54
C THR A 181 -18.03 -10.63 16.16
N ASN A 182 -17.14 -11.18 15.34
CA ASN A 182 -16.07 -12.09 15.73
C ASN A 182 -14.68 -11.44 15.61
N GLY A 183 -14.61 -10.14 15.32
CA GLY A 183 -13.35 -9.44 15.18
C GLY A 183 -12.67 -9.17 16.52
N PRO A 184 -11.37 -8.85 16.51
CA PRO A 184 -10.60 -8.62 17.73
C PRO A 184 -11.11 -7.37 18.47
N LYS A 185 -11.02 -7.40 19.81
CA LYS A 185 -11.39 -6.28 20.68
C LYS A 185 -10.20 -5.76 21.45
N ASP A 186 -9.67 -6.53 22.38
CA ASP A 186 -8.50 -6.14 23.16
C ASP A 186 -7.23 -6.72 22.53
N ILE A 187 -6.34 -5.82 22.06
CA ILE A 187 -5.08 -6.16 21.40
C ILE A 187 -3.91 -5.53 22.16
N LYS A 188 -2.94 -6.36 22.52
CA LYS A 188 -1.66 -5.91 23.07
C LYS A 188 -0.60 -5.93 21.97
N ILE A 189 0.13 -4.82 21.84
CA ILE A 189 1.15 -4.64 20.82
C ILE A 189 2.53 -4.71 21.46
N PHE A 190 3.37 -5.60 20.93
CA PHE A 190 4.77 -5.75 21.26
C PHE A 190 5.62 -5.46 20.03
N ILE A 191 6.82 -4.93 20.21
CA ILE A 191 7.76 -4.67 19.11
C ILE A 191 9.15 -5.17 19.48
N ASN A 192 9.95 -5.43 18.45
CA ASN A 192 11.37 -5.79 18.55
C ASN A 192 11.64 -6.95 19.52
N GLN A 193 10.73 -7.93 19.54
CA GLN A 193 10.91 -9.14 20.33
C GLN A 193 11.88 -10.08 19.60
N PRO A 194 12.75 -10.82 20.32
CA PRO A 194 13.73 -11.72 19.69
C PRO A 194 13.09 -12.95 19.04
N GLN A 195 11.90 -13.35 19.50
CA GLN A 195 11.15 -14.51 19.02
C GLN A 195 9.65 -14.24 19.16
N THR A 196 8.83 -15.03 18.47
CA THR A 196 7.36 -15.01 18.60
C THR A 196 6.97 -15.26 20.06
N LEU A 197 6.15 -14.37 20.62
CA LEU A 197 5.65 -14.49 21.98
C LEU A 197 4.69 -15.68 22.08
N GLY A 198 4.78 -16.43 23.18
CA GLY A 198 3.73 -17.37 23.57
C GLY A 198 2.57 -16.68 24.27
N PHE A 199 1.43 -17.38 24.41
CA PHE A 199 0.22 -16.85 25.04
C PHE A 199 0.41 -16.39 26.49
N GLU A 200 1.18 -17.13 27.30
CA GLU A 200 1.51 -16.70 28.67
C GLU A 200 2.26 -15.37 28.68
N ALA A 201 3.27 -15.25 27.82
CA ALA A 201 4.05 -14.02 27.69
C ALA A 201 3.19 -12.86 27.18
N GLY A 202 2.28 -13.10 26.23
CA GLY A 202 1.31 -12.10 25.76
C GLY A 202 0.37 -11.62 26.87
N GLU A 203 -0.02 -12.50 27.79
CA GLU A 203 -0.92 -12.17 28.89
C GLU A 203 -0.22 -11.35 29.98
N PHE A 204 0.98 -11.77 30.42
CA PHE A 204 1.65 -11.20 31.58
C PHE A 204 2.65 -10.09 31.27
N ASN A 205 3.24 -10.06 30.06
CA ASN A 205 4.21 -9.03 29.73
C ASN A 205 3.55 -7.67 29.50
N ILE A 206 4.33 -6.62 29.74
CA ILE A 206 3.90 -5.23 29.54
C ILE A 206 3.99 -4.91 28.04
N PRO A 207 2.87 -4.59 27.37
CA PRO A 207 2.90 -4.20 25.97
C PRO A 207 3.43 -2.77 25.79
N VAL A 208 3.91 -2.48 24.60
CA VAL A 208 4.30 -1.11 24.22
C VAL A 208 3.06 -0.22 24.13
N GLN A 209 1.98 -0.78 23.60
CA GLN A 209 0.66 -0.15 23.56
C GLN A 209 -0.42 -1.23 23.61
N GLU A 210 -1.53 -0.91 24.29
CA GLU A 210 -2.74 -1.71 24.31
C GLU A 210 -3.84 -0.94 23.58
N LEU A 211 -4.65 -1.65 22.80
CA LEU A 211 -5.77 -1.13 22.03
C LEU A 211 -7.04 -1.87 22.44
N SER A 212 -8.10 -1.11 22.71
CA SER A 212 -9.46 -1.64 22.82
C SER A 212 -10.26 -1.13 21.62
N LEU A 213 -10.48 -2.02 20.65
CA LEU A 213 -11.15 -1.72 19.40
C LEU A 213 -12.66 -1.73 19.55
N THR A 214 -13.31 -0.79 18.86
CA THR A 214 -14.77 -0.78 18.70
C THR A 214 -15.19 -1.43 17.38
N PRO A 215 -16.42 -1.94 17.23
CA PRO A 215 -16.89 -2.56 15.99
C PRO A 215 -16.80 -1.63 14.77
N GLN A 216 -16.90 -0.32 14.98
CA GLN A 216 -16.80 0.69 13.90
C GLN A 216 -15.38 0.81 13.36
N GLN A 217 -14.35 0.53 14.18
CA GLN A 217 -12.94 0.59 13.79
C GLN A 217 -12.47 -0.66 13.03
N LEU A 218 -13.26 -1.74 13.04
CA LEU A 218 -12.97 -2.98 12.30
C LEU A 218 -13.32 -2.89 10.80
N ASN A 219 -13.66 -1.72 10.30
CA ASN A 219 -13.96 -1.46 8.89
C ASN A 219 -12.71 -1.22 8.03
N GLY A 220 -11.50 -1.28 8.60
CA GLY A 220 -10.24 -0.96 7.93
C GLY A 220 -9.84 0.53 8.02
N SER A 221 -10.52 1.32 8.84
CA SER A 221 -10.09 2.70 9.12
C SER A 221 -8.75 2.72 9.88
N PRO A 222 -7.87 3.70 9.61
CA PRO A 222 -6.60 3.81 10.32
C PRO A 222 -6.80 4.07 11.83
N ILE A 223 -6.26 3.19 12.67
CA ILE A 223 -6.23 3.32 14.12
C ILE A 223 -4.87 3.90 14.52
N ALA A 224 -4.87 5.08 15.11
CA ALA A 224 -3.64 5.78 15.50
C ALA A 224 -2.87 5.02 16.59
N LEU A 225 -1.57 4.82 16.35
CA LEU A 225 -0.64 4.33 17.36
C LEU A 225 0.15 5.50 17.96
N SER A 226 0.79 5.25 19.10
CA SER A 226 1.67 6.21 19.74
C SER A 226 2.97 6.33 18.94
N TYR A 227 2.95 7.13 17.86
CA TYR A 227 4.05 7.25 16.90
C TYR A 227 5.43 7.40 17.56
N VAL A 228 5.51 8.11 18.69
CA VAL A 228 6.75 8.29 19.49
C VAL A 228 7.37 6.96 19.97
N LYS A 229 6.56 5.94 20.24
CA LYS A 229 7.01 4.61 20.65
C LYS A 229 7.38 3.72 19.46
N PHE A 230 6.77 3.96 18.30
CA PHE A 230 6.93 3.15 17.08
C PHE A 230 7.84 3.81 16.04
N GLN A 231 8.96 4.42 16.48
CA GLN A 231 9.94 5.08 15.59
C GLN A 231 10.97 4.12 14.96
N ASN A 232 11.14 2.93 15.51
CA ASN A 232 12.13 1.97 15.02
C ASN A 232 11.62 0.56 15.28
N VAL A 233 10.85 0.03 14.34
CA VAL A 233 10.17 -1.25 14.44
C VAL A 233 10.72 -2.20 13.39
N SER A 234 11.40 -3.26 13.83
CA SER A 234 11.90 -4.33 12.94
C SER A 234 10.92 -5.50 12.88
N ASN A 235 10.29 -5.82 14.02
CA ASN A 235 9.16 -6.73 14.09
C ASN A 235 8.10 -6.17 15.03
N ILE A 236 6.84 -6.53 14.77
CA ILE A 236 5.66 -6.17 15.57
C ILE A 236 4.85 -7.44 15.82
N GLN A 237 4.41 -7.65 17.04
CA GLN A 237 3.60 -8.77 17.43
C GLN A 237 2.30 -8.28 18.07
N LEU A 238 1.19 -8.78 17.56
CA LEU A 238 -0.16 -8.43 18.00
C LEU A 238 -0.73 -9.62 18.75
N TYR A 239 -0.87 -9.49 20.06
CA TYR A 239 -1.58 -10.47 20.88
C TYR A 239 -3.03 -10.03 21.01
N VAL A 240 -3.93 -10.81 20.41
CA VAL A 240 -5.38 -10.65 20.56
C VAL A 240 -5.81 -11.43 21.79
N LYS A 241 -6.35 -10.74 22.79
CA LYS A 241 -6.81 -11.37 24.03
C LYS A 241 -8.25 -11.88 23.93
N ASN A 242 -9.12 -11.14 23.24
CA ASN A 242 -10.53 -11.46 23.06
C ASN A 242 -11.10 -10.77 21.81
N ASN A 243 -12.35 -11.11 21.49
CA ASN A 243 -13.12 -10.55 20.37
C ASN A 243 -14.34 -9.75 20.87
N GLN A 244 -15.05 -9.11 19.93
CA GLN A 244 -16.12 -8.15 20.22
C GLN A 244 -17.29 -8.78 21.00
N ASN A 245 -17.76 -9.96 20.58
CA ASN A 245 -18.93 -10.64 21.17
C ASN A 245 -18.58 -11.84 22.06
N ALA A 246 -17.32 -11.98 22.49
CA ALA A 246 -16.84 -13.15 23.25
C ALA A 246 -17.20 -14.49 22.56
N THR A 247 -17.10 -14.51 21.22
CA THR A 247 -17.24 -15.74 20.41
C THR A 247 -16.05 -16.67 20.64
N GLU A 248 -16.22 -17.94 20.32
CA GLU A 248 -15.14 -18.93 20.45
C GLU A 248 -13.96 -18.60 19.54
N ASN A 249 -14.23 -18.19 18.29
CA ASN A 249 -13.19 -17.89 17.32
C ASN A 249 -13.08 -16.38 17.06
N THR A 250 -11.87 -15.94 16.76
CA THR A 250 -11.57 -14.60 16.27
C THR A 250 -11.24 -14.64 14.79
N ILE A 251 -11.83 -13.74 14.02
CA ILE A 251 -11.61 -13.63 12.57
C ILE A 251 -10.97 -12.28 12.23
N VAL A 252 -9.93 -12.30 11.40
CA VAL A 252 -9.29 -11.12 10.83
C VAL A 252 -9.26 -11.26 9.31
N THR A 253 -9.85 -10.32 8.60
CA THR A 253 -9.85 -10.36 7.12
C THR A 253 -8.67 -9.61 6.54
N GLN A 254 -8.28 -8.48 7.14
CA GLN A 254 -7.18 -7.68 6.63
C GLN A 254 -6.37 -7.04 7.75
N LEU A 255 -5.05 -7.07 7.61
CA LEU A 255 -4.10 -6.39 8.48
C LEU A 255 -3.16 -5.52 7.65
N GLY A 256 -3.07 -4.24 8.00
CA GLY A 256 -2.19 -3.28 7.35
C GLY A 256 -1.50 -2.37 8.35
N PHE A 257 -0.33 -1.86 7.99
CA PHE A 257 0.43 -0.90 8.80
C PHE A 257 0.71 0.33 7.96
N ILE A 258 0.37 1.50 8.47
CA ILE A 258 0.62 2.77 7.80
C ILE A 258 1.80 3.44 8.50
N GLY A 259 2.80 3.80 7.72
CA GLY A 259 4.05 4.30 8.25
C GLY A 259 5.03 4.75 7.18
N THR A 260 6.30 4.85 7.55
CA THR A 260 7.39 5.12 6.62
C THR A 260 8.56 4.18 6.89
N PRO A 261 9.26 3.67 5.87
CA PRO A 261 10.51 2.97 6.11
C PRO A 261 11.53 3.92 6.74
N LEU A 262 12.31 3.41 7.69
CA LEU A 262 13.44 4.16 8.23
C LEU A 262 14.47 4.23 7.10
N ALA A 263 14.67 5.43 6.54
CA ALA A 263 15.58 5.61 5.42
C ALA A 263 16.96 5.09 5.80
N THR A 264 17.33 3.93 5.27
CA THR A 264 18.75 3.61 5.10
C THR A 264 19.22 4.54 4.01
N THR A 265 20.28 5.28 4.26
CA THR A 265 20.93 6.12 3.25
C THR A 265 21.32 5.22 2.09
N ASN A 266 20.45 5.11 1.08
CA ASN A 266 20.80 4.49 -0.17
C ASN A 266 21.81 5.45 -0.82
N MET A 267 23.09 5.15 -0.65
CA MET A 267 24.23 5.87 -1.25
C MET A 267 24.24 5.80 -2.79
N GLY A 268 23.15 5.32 -3.42
CA GLY A 268 22.95 5.28 -4.87
C GLY A 268 22.41 6.59 -5.46
N ASP A 269 21.82 7.49 -4.67
CA ASP A 269 21.21 8.74 -5.18
C ASP A 269 22.10 9.98 -5.07
N PHE A 270 23.35 9.84 -4.65
CA PHE A 270 24.33 10.90 -4.79
C PHE A 270 24.88 10.93 -6.22
N LYS A 271 24.17 11.62 -7.13
CA LYS A 271 24.82 12.16 -8.32
C LYS A 271 25.94 13.09 -7.86
N ARG A 272 27.19 12.69 -8.11
CA ARG A 272 28.36 13.59 -8.04
C ARG A 272 28.00 14.85 -8.81
N VAL A 273 27.91 15.97 -8.11
CA VAL A 273 27.82 17.28 -8.75
C VAL A 273 29.17 17.49 -9.42
N SER A 274 29.22 17.34 -10.75
CA SER A 274 30.38 17.66 -11.56
C SER A 274 30.79 19.09 -11.24
N GLY A 275 31.94 19.25 -10.57
CA GLY A 275 32.48 20.55 -10.23
C GLY A 275 32.59 21.41 -11.48
N LYS A 276 32.00 22.60 -11.45
CA LYS A 276 32.21 23.59 -12.51
C LYS A 276 33.69 23.96 -12.51
N LYS A 277 34.30 23.73 -13.68
CA LYS A 277 35.62 24.19 -14.06
C LYS A 277 35.61 25.72 -14.09
N GLY A 278 36.48 26.32 -13.28
CA GLY A 278 37.04 27.66 -13.51
C GLY A 278 36.13 28.85 -13.30
N GLU A 279 36.35 29.57 -12.19
CA GLU A 279 36.46 31.02 -12.25
C GLU A 279 37.84 31.39 -11.70
N ILE A 280 38.66 31.92 -12.61
CA ILE A 280 39.88 32.65 -12.31
C ILE A 280 39.43 34.11 -12.16
N CYS A 281 39.65 34.70 -10.99
CA CYS A 281 40.14 36.06 -10.74
C CYS A 281 40.38 36.20 -9.23
#